data_AF-A0AAD5MP63-F1
#
_entry.id   AF-A0AAD5MP63-F1
#
_cell.length_a   1.000
_cell.length_b   1.000
_cell.length_c   1.000
_cell.angle_alpha   90.00
_cell.angle_beta   90.00
_cell.angle_gamma   90.00
#
_symmetry.space_group_name_H-M   'P 1'
#
loop_
_entity.id
_entity.type
_entity.pdbx_description
1 polymer ?
#
loop_
_entity_poly.entity_id
_entity_poly.type
_entity_poly.pdbx_seq_one_letter_code
_entity_poly.pdbx_strand_id
1 'polypeptide(L)'
;MSAGVHKRCWWSGSDAFTGELVDMYSKYSEWRGWKWSPLQVQESDLGGIRIAVIGVEGENAYANLRFEAGVHRVQRIPQTDKSRMHTSTASIAVLPEPEEVSVIVPADSVKMETMRASGPGGQNVNKRSTAVRLTHTETGIVVHCMEERFQHLNIQIAFKRLAAILMQRKVDEISEKFSSDRKLQVGSKARAEKIRTYNFSTDRVTDHRLHLQVPGVAEFMRGQDSLHNVLQRLNELYKEEKLKYIIEHCVLE
;
A
#
# COMPACT_ATOMS: atom_id res chain seq x y z
N MET A 1 5.54 -13.17 20.48
CA MET A 1 6.15 -11.86 20.19
C MET A 1 5.24 -11.20 19.17
N SER A 2 4.50 -10.18 19.59
CA SER A 2 3.57 -9.45 18.71
C SER A 2 4.41 -8.70 17.67
N ALA A 3 4.54 -9.26 16.47
CA ALA A 3 5.03 -8.51 15.33
C ALA A 3 3.98 -7.43 15.05
N GLY A 4 4.24 -6.21 15.51
CA GLY A 4 3.42 -5.05 15.21
C GLY A 4 3.31 -4.92 13.70
N VAL A 5 2.14 -5.25 13.15
CA VAL A 5 1.94 -5.16 11.71
C VAL A 5 1.86 -3.68 11.39
N HIS A 6 2.89 -3.11 10.75
CA HIS A 6 2.79 -1.72 10.32
C HIS A 6 1.84 -1.68 9.12
N LYS A 7 1.15 -0.58 8.92
CA LYS A 7 0.16 -0.41 7.84
C LYS A 7 0.38 0.95 7.21
N ARG A 8 0.28 1.06 5.89
CA ARG A 8 0.55 2.34 5.21
C ARG A 8 -0.75 2.97 4.72
N CYS A 9 -1.03 4.16 5.23
CA CYS A 9 -2.08 5.04 4.75
C CYS A 9 -1.46 6.12 3.85
N TRP A 10 -2.09 6.36 2.71
CA TRP A 10 -1.68 7.34 1.72
C TRP A 10 -2.79 8.39 1.57
N TRP A 11 -2.40 9.66 1.60
CA TRP A 11 -3.28 10.81 1.55
C TRP A 11 -2.86 11.69 0.39
N SER A 12 -3.79 12.06 -0.50
CA SER A 12 -3.50 13.05 -1.55
C SER A 12 -4.75 13.84 -1.92
N GLY A 13 -4.65 15.15 -2.09
CA GLY A 13 -5.85 15.99 -2.25
C GLY A 13 -5.57 17.49 -2.23
N SER A 14 -6.62 18.27 -1.99
CA SER A 14 -6.49 19.69 -1.68
C SER A 14 -5.68 19.90 -0.41
N ASP A 15 -4.64 20.72 -0.49
CA ASP A 15 -3.55 20.80 0.50
C ASP A 15 -4.05 21.01 1.95
N ALA A 16 -4.93 22.00 2.17
CA ALA A 16 -5.47 22.27 3.51
C ALA A 16 -6.36 21.13 4.04
N PHE A 17 -7.21 20.55 3.19
CA PHE A 17 -8.14 19.51 3.62
C PHE A 17 -7.44 18.17 3.89
N THR A 18 -6.43 17.84 3.09
CA THR A 18 -5.57 16.68 3.36
C THR A 18 -4.90 16.81 4.73
N GLY A 19 -4.39 18.00 5.08
CA GLY A 19 -3.80 18.25 6.41
C GLY A 19 -4.78 18.03 7.56
N GLU A 20 -6.01 18.51 7.43
CA GLU A 20 -7.08 18.31 8.43
C GLU A 20 -7.46 16.83 8.59
N LEU A 21 -7.50 16.07 7.49
CA LEU A 21 -7.73 14.62 7.56
C LEU A 21 -6.56 13.92 8.28
N VAL A 22 -5.32 14.25 7.92
CA VAL A 22 -4.12 13.68 8.58
C VAL A 22 -4.16 13.92 10.10
N ASP A 23 -4.50 15.13 10.53
CA ASP A 23 -4.68 15.47 11.95
C ASP A 23 -5.81 14.68 12.62
N MET A 24 -6.98 14.57 11.97
CA MET A 24 -8.10 13.77 12.47
C MET A 24 -7.70 12.29 12.69
N TYR A 25 -6.98 11.68 11.75
CA TYR A 25 -6.57 10.28 11.86
C TYR A 25 -5.38 10.06 12.80
N SER A 26 -4.51 11.06 12.99
CA SER A 26 -3.50 11.04 14.04
C SER A 26 -4.16 10.93 15.41
N LYS A 27 -5.13 11.82 15.69
CA LYS A 27 -5.90 11.81 16.95
C LYS A 27 -6.71 10.53 17.13
N TYR A 28 -7.29 10.02 16.06
CA TYR A 28 -7.99 8.73 16.10
C TYR A 28 -7.07 7.57 16.42
N SER A 29 -5.87 7.55 15.84
CA SER A 29 -4.87 6.53 16.11
C SER A 29 -4.41 6.59 17.57
N GLU A 30 -4.12 7.79 18.09
CA GLU A 30 -3.78 8.01 19.50
C GLU A 30 -4.90 7.56 20.44
N TRP A 31 -6.15 7.93 20.15
CA TRP A 31 -7.32 7.52 20.95
C TRP A 31 -7.53 5.99 20.96
N ARG A 32 -7.23 5.31 19.85
CA ARG A 32 -7.25 3.83 19.76
C ARG A 32 -6.04 3.16 20.39
N GLY A 33 -5.03 3.91 20.83
CA GLY A 33 -3.75 3.37 21.30
C GLY A 33 -2.87 2.78 20.18
N TRP A 34 -3.09 3.21 18.94
CA TRP A 34 -2.26 2.84 17.80
C TRP A 34 -1.06 3.78 17.67
N LYS A 35 0.07 3.22 17.23
CA LYS A 35 1.28 3.99 16.96
C LYS A 35 1.19 4.61 15.56
N TRP A 36 1.40 5.92 15.50
CA TRP A 36 1.35 6.74 14.30
C TRP A 36 2.76 7.18 13.91
N SER A 37 3.19 6.78 12.71
CA SER A 37 4.57 6.93 12.24
C SER A 37 4.58 7.60 10.85
N PRO A 38 4.71 8.93 10.74
CA PRO A 38 4.82 9.60 9.45
C PRO A 38 6.07 9.11 8.68
N LEU A 39 5.88 8.60 7.46
CA LEU A 39 6.96 8.09 6.62
C LEU A 39 7.42 9.11 5.59
N GLN A 40 6.46 9.82 5.00
CA GLN A 40 6.71 10.86 4.02
C GLN A 40 5.58 11.90 4.10
N VAL A 41 5.94 13.18 4.22
CA VAL A 41 4.97 14.28 4.17
C VAL A 41 5.51 15.30 3.18
N GLN A 42 4.68 15.69 2.21
CA GLN A 42 4.96 16.75 1.25
C GLN A 42 4.00 17.90 1.53
N GLU A 43 4.57 19.01 2.00
CA GLU A 43 3.84 20.26 2.19
C GLU A 43 3.61 20.96 0.86
N SER A 44 2.61 21.83 0.81
CA SER A 44 2.32 22.67 -0.35
C SER A 44 2.85 24.08 -0.14
N ASP A 45 3.27 24.73 -1.22
CA ASP A 45 3.74 26.13 -1.23
C ASP A 45 2.66 27.11 -0.74
N LEU A 46 1.38 26.74 -0.86
CA LEU A 46 0.21 27.52 -0.43
C LEU A 46 -0.24 27.21 1.01
N GLY A 47 0.50 26.35 1.71
CA GLY A 47 0.18 25.85 3.04
C GLY A 47 -0.70 24.59 3.03
N GLY A 48 -0.49 23.73 4.03
CA GLY A 48 -1.15 22.42 4.15
C GLY A 48 -0.32 21.29 3.55
N ILE A 49 -0.93 20.11 3.44
CA ILE A 49 -0.27 18.86 3.05
C ILE A 49 -0.78 18.43 1.67
N ARG A 50 0.11 18.38 0.67
CA ARG A 50 -0.25 17.89 -0.67
C ARG A 50 -0.36 16.36 -0.68
N ILE A 51 0.64 15.69 -0.11
CA ILE A 51 0.74 14.23 -0.02
C ILE A 51 1.26 13.86 1.37
N ALA A 52 0.64 12.84 2.00
CA ALA A 52 1.22 12.20 3.18
C ALA A 52 1.18 10.67 3.05
N VAL A 53 2.21 10.02 3.56
CA VAL A 53 2.36 8.57 3.68
C VAL A 53 2.69 8.28 5.13
N ILE A 54 1.84 7.48 5.77
CA ILE A 54 1.85 7.33 7.21
C ILE A 54 1.74 5.85 7.56
N GLY A 55 2.64 5.39 8.42
CA GLY A 55 2.60 4.09 9.09
C GLY A 55 1.63 4.13 10.28
N VAL A 56 0.72 3.16 10.35
CA VAL A 56 -0.17 2.94 11.50
C VAL A 56 0.03 1.51 12.00
N GLU A 57 0.42 1.37 13.26
CA GLU A 57 0.65 0.10 13.92
C GLU A 57 -0.34 -0.07 15.07
N GLY A 58 -1.10 -1.16 15.07
CA GLY A 58 -2.04 -1.42 16.15
C GLY A 58 -2.98 -2.58 15.88
N GLU A 59 -3.65 -3.03 16.94
CA GLU A 59 -4.57 -4.15 16.83
C GLU A 59 -5.75 -3.79 15.91
N ASN A 60 -5.99 -4.64 14.90
CA ASN A 60 -7.05 -4.47 13.92
C ASN A 60 -7.04 -3.11 13.19
N ALA A 61 -5.91 -2.39 13.15
CA ALA A 61 -5.81 -1.06 12.54
C ALA A 61 -6.30 -1.06 11.08
N TYR A 62 -5.80 -2.01 10.27
CA TYR A 62 -6.23 -2.15 8.87
C TYR A 62 -7.71 -2.47 8.73
N ALA A 63 -8.25 -3.38 9.56
CA ALA A 63 -9.65 -3.81 9.47
C ALA A 63 -10.64 -2.66 9.71
N ASN A 64 -10.23 -1.68 10.54
CA ASN A 64 -10.99 -0.46 10.79
C ASN A 64 -10.75 0.59 9.69
N LEU A 65 -9.49 0.91 9.40
CA LEU A 65 -9.14 2.01 8.48
C LEU A 65 -9.41 1.69 7.01
N ARG A 66 -9.54 0.42 6.61
CA ARG A 66 -9.84 0.06 5.20
C ARG A 66 -11.10 0.72 4.65
N PHE A 67 -12.06 1.06 5.51
CA PHE A 67 -13.29 1.75 5.11
C PHE A 67 -13.09 3.25 4.86
N GLU A 68 -11.90 3.78 5.13
CA GLU A 68 -11.57 5.16 4.80
C GLU A 68 -10.92 5.28 3.42
N ALA A 69 -10.64 4.17 2.75
CA ALA A 69 -10.19 4.19 1.37
C ALA A 69 -11.27 4.77 0.46
N GLY A 70 -10.93 5.82 -0.29
CA GLY A 70 -11.83 6.48 -1.24
C GLY A 70 -11.69 8.01 -1.27
N VAL A 71 -12.68 8.66 -1.88
CA VAL A 71 -12.72 10.12 -2.04
C VAL A 71 -13.54 10.78 -0.93
N HIS A 72 -12.92 11.71 -0.23
CA HIS A 72 -13.50 12.58 0.80
C HIS A 72 -13.73 13.95 0.19
N ARG A 73 -14.93 14.49 0.36
CA ARG A 73 -15.33 15.80 -0.19
C ARG A 73 -15.57 16.78 0.94
N VAL A 74 -15.02 17.98 0.85
CA VAL A 74 -15.32 19.08 1.78
C VAL A 74 -16.05 20.21 1.06
N GLN A 75 -17.05 20.79 1.73
CA GLN A 75 -17.77 21.97 1.29
C GLN A 75 -17.69 23.04 2.39
N ARG A 76 -17.00 24.14 2.09
CA ARG A 76 -16.80 25.25 3.03
C ARG A 76 -16.53 26.56 2.31
N ILE A 77 -16.62 27.66 3.05
CA ILE A 77 -16.09 28.96 2.62
C ILE A 77 -14.60 28.95 3.02
N PRO A 78 -13.66 28.96 2.06
CA PRO A 78 -12.24 28.93 2.37
C PRO A 78 -11.81 30.24 3.05
N GLN A 79 -10.76 30.17 3.87
CA GLN A 79 -10.23 31.37 4.54
C GLN A 79 -9.67 32.40 3.55
N THR A 80 -9.17 31.94 2.40
CA THR A 80 -8.58 32.77 1.34
C THR A 80 -9.60 33.50 0.47
N ASP A 81 -10.83 32.98 0.33
CA ASP A 81 -11.89 33.58 -0.47
C ASP A 81 -13.24 33.45 0.25
N LYS A 82 -13.68 34.58 0.84
CA LYS A 82 -14.92 34.64 1.63
C LYS A 82 -16.19 34.79 0.79
N SER A 83 -16.07 34.87 -0.54
CA SER A 83 -17.20 35.24 -1.39
C SER A 83 -18.20 34.10 -1.64
N ARG A 84 -17.73 32.85 -1.69
CA ARG A 84 -18.55 31.70 -2.10
C ARG A 84 -18.13 30.38 -1.46
N MET A 85 -19.04 29.41 -1.47
CA MET A 85 -18.75 28.05 -1.04
C MET A 85 -17.86 27.34 -2.06
N HIS A 86 -16.72 26.84 -1.62
CA HIS A 86 -15.84 26.00 -2.41
C HIS A 86 -16.08 24.53 -2.09
N THR A 87 -15.93 23.68 -3.12
CA THR A 87 -15.95 22.23 -2.97
C THR A 87 -14.57 21.69 -3.34
N SER A 88 -13.90 21.11 -2.36
CA SER A 88 -12.61 20.43 -2.53
C SER A 88 -12.73 18.94 -2.28
N THR A 89 -11.78 18.16 -2.77
CA THR A 89 -11.69 16.72 -2.54
C THR A 89 -10.31 16.33 -2.04
N ALA A 90 -10.27 15.25 -1.27
CA ALA A 90 -9.07 14.52 -0.90
C ALA A 90 -9.32 13.03 -1.12
N SER A 91 -8.27 12.28 -1.40
CA SER A 91 -8.30 10.84 -1.61
C SER A 91 -7.42 10.16 -0.59
N ILE A 92 -7.92 9.06 -0.06
CA ILE A 92 -7.24 8.22 0.92
C ILE A 92 -7.10 6.83 0.30
N ALA A 93 -5.92 6.23 0.42
CA ALA A 93 -5.74 4.81 0.19
C ALA A 93 -5.17 4.16 1.45
N VAL A 94 -5.69 2.99 1.79
CA VAL A 94 -5.30 2.22 2.96
C VAL A 94 -4.83 0.85 2.50
N LEU A 95 -3.53 0.61 2.67
CA LEU A 95 -2.87 -0.57 2.16
C LEU A 95 -2.22 -1.34 3.33
N PRO A 96 -2.33 -2.67 3.35
CA PRO A 96 -1.55 -3.46 4.28
C PRO A 96 -0.06 -3.29 3.95
N GLU A 97 0.81 -3.32 4.95
CA GLU A 97 2.24 -3.40 4.66
C GLU A 97 2.58 -4.76 4.04
N PRO A 98 3.43 -4.79 2.99
CA PRO A 98 3.93 -6.03 2.41
C PRO A 98 4.82 -6.77 3.42
N GLU A 99 4.77 -8.09 3.39
CA GLU A 99 5.73 -8.92 4.10
C GLU A 99 7.13 -8.74 3.49
N GLU A 100 8.17 -8.82 4.34
CA GLU A 100 9.55 -8.80 3.86
C GLU A 100 9.82 -10.00 2.96
N VAL A 101 10.16 -9.73 1.70
CA VAL A 101 10.46 -10.77 0.74
C VAL A 101 11.92 -11.18 0.89
N SER A 102 12.15 -12.35 1.49
CA SER A 102 13.41 -13.06 1.36
C SER A 102 13.31 -14.13 0.27
N VAL A 103 14.27 -14.14 -0.65
CA VAL A 103 14.37 -15.18 -1.69
C VAL A 103 15.56 -16.06 -1.36
N ILE A 104 15.27 -17.26 -0.88
CA ILE A 104 16.26 -18.33 -0.76
C ILE A 104 16.10 -19.20 -2.00
N VAL A 105 17.17 -19.35 -2.77
CA VAL A 105 17.18 -20.21 -3.96
C VAL A 105 17.74 -21.57 -3.55
N PRO A 106 16.89 -22.62 -3.39
CA PRO A 106 17.38 -23.97 -3.12
C PRO A 106 18.16 -24.49 -4.34
N ALA A 107 19.17 -25.33 -4.10
CA ALA A 107 19.96 -25.90 -5.18
C ALA A 107 19.12 -26.77 -6.12
N ASP A 108 18.08 -27.42 -5.60
CA ASP A 108 17.20 -28.33 -6.33
C ASP A 108 16.30 -27.63 -7.37
N SER A 109 16.05 -26.32 -7.21
CA SER A 109 15.25 -25.52 -8.16
C SER A 109 16.09 -24.95 -9.31
N VAL A 110 17.38 -25.29 -9.38
CA VAL A 110 18.30 -24.72 -10.37
C VAL A 110 18.98 -25.82 -11.16
N LYS A 111 18.82 -25.78 -12.49
CA LYS A 111 19.62 -26.57 -13.42
C LYS A 111 20.96 -25.86 -13.66
N MET A 112 22.05 -26.50 -13.25
CA MET A 112 23.40 -26.01 -13.46
C MET A 112 24.05 -26.68 -14.65
N GLU A 113 24.53 -25.88 -15.60
CA GLU A 113 25.30 -26.30 -16.76
C GLU A 113 26.68 -25.65 -16.73
N THR A 114 27.74 -26.44 -16.95
CA THR A 114 29.12 -25.96 -17.02
C THR A 114 29.57 -25.83 -18.46
N MET A 115 30.15 -24.69 -18.80
CA MET A 115 30.53 -24.34 -20.17
C MET A 115 32.01 -23.95 -20.22
N ARG A 116 32.61 -23.98 -21.41
CA ARG A 116 33.92 -23.35 -21.63
C ARG A 116 33.73 -21.84 -21.71
N ALA A 117 34.61 -21.09 -21.04
CA ALA A 117 34.57 -19.63 -21.09
C ALA A 117 34.93 -19.15 -22.51
N SER A 118 34.26 -18.10 -22.98
CA SER A 118 34.53 -17.48 -24.28
C SER A 118 35.25 -16.16 -24.06
N GLY A 119 36.45 -15.98 -24.64
CA GLY A 119 37.22 -14.75 -24.49
C GLY A 119 38.69 -14.89 -24.91
N PRO A 120 39.46 -13.78 -24.97
CA PRO A 120 40.88 -13.79 -25.28
C PRO A 120 41.66 -14.46 -24.14
N GLY A 121 41.82 -15.77 -24.23
CA GLY A 121 42.46 -16.59 -23.22
C GLY A 121 43.36 -17.65 -23.84
N GLY A 122 44.54 -17.87 -23.26
CA GLY A 122 45.50 -18.88 -23.71
C GLY A 122 44.98 -20.32 -23.51
N GLN A 123 45.89 -21.31 -23.61
CA GLN A 123 45.53 -22.74 -23.54
C GLN A 123 44.63 -23.15 -22.36
N ASN A 124 44.71 -22.44 -21.22
CA ASN A 124 43.88 -22.71 -20.03
C ASN A 124 42.39 -22.45 -20.25
N VAL A 125 42.02 -21.45 -21.05
CA VAL A 125 40.61 -21.11 -21.34
C VAL A 125 39.97 -22.14 -22.28
N ASN A 126 40.76 -22.69 -23.21
CA ASN A 126 40.28 -23.71 -24.14
C ASN A 126 40.08 -25.09 -23.48
N LYS A 127 40.82 -25.39 -22.40
CA LYS A 127 40.80 -26.71 -21.73
C LYS A 127 39.86 -26.78 -20.52
N ARG A 128 39.68 -25.70 -19.75
CA ARG A 128 38.88 -25.72 -18.51
C ARG A 128 37.45 -25.21 -18.72
N SER A 129 36.46 -25.98 -18.26
CA SER A 129 35.05 -25.58 -18.22
C SER A 129 34.74 -24.79 -16.95
N THR A 130 35.17 -23.53 -16.90
CA THR A 130 35.01 -22.67 -15.72
C THR A 130 33.74 -21.80 -15.75
N ALA A 131 33.12 -21.61 -16.91
CA ALA A 131 31.91 -20.82 -17.05
C ALA A 131 30.68 -21.62 -16.57
N VAL A 132 29.73 -20.93 -15.95
CA VAL A 132 28.55 -21.55 -15.35
C VAL A 132 27.30 -20.86 -15.89
N ARG A 133 26.32 -21.68 -16.27
CA ARG A 133 24.97 -21.29 -16.63
C ARG A 133 24.02 -21.89 -15.61
N LEU A 134 23.27 -21.05 -14.92
CA LEU A 134 22.21 -21.45 -14.00
C LEU A 134 20.87 -21.14 -14.62
N THR A 135 19.95 -22.10 -14.60
CA THR A 135 18.57 -21.94 -15.07
C THR A 135 17.62 -22.28 -13.93
N HIS A 136 16.83 -21.31 -13.48
CA HIS A 136 15.78 -21.56 -12.50
C HIS A 136 14.61 -22.28 -13.17
N THR A 137 14.24 -23.46 -12.68
CA THR A 137 13.29 -24.35 -13.35
C THR A 137 11.88 -23.78 -13.40
N GLU A 138 11.44 -23.13 -12.33
CA GLU A 138 10.07 -22.62 -12.21
C GLU A 138 9.84 -21.33 -13.02
N THR A 139 10.80 -20.40 -12.96
CA THR A 139 10.65 -19.07 -13.60
C THR A 139 11.28 -19.00 -14.99
N GLY A 140 12.07 -20.00 -15.38
CA GLY A 140 12.82 -20.04 -16.64
C GLY A 140 13.95 -19.02 -16.75
N ILE A 141 14.30 -18.32 -15.66
CA ILE A 141 15.35 -17.29 -15.68
C ILE A 141 16.71 -17.97 -15.77
N VAL A 142 17.50 -17.50 -16.74
CA VAL A 142 18.85 -18.01 -16.99
C VAL A 142 19.89 -16.95 -16.64
N VAL A 143 20.93 -17.34 -15.92
CA VAL A 143 22.07 -16.51 -15.53
C VAL A 143 23.35 -17.16 -16.01
N HIS A 144 24.25 -16.35 -16.59
CA HIS A 144 25.58 -16.77 -16.99
C HIS A 144 26.64 -16.05 -16.15
N CYS A 145 27.68 -16.78 -15.74
CA CYS A 145 28.82 -16.22 -15.02
C CYS A 145 30.13 -16.85 -15.49
N MET A 146 31.13 -16.01 -15.77
CA MET A 146 32.44 -16.41 -16.27
C MET A 146 33.56 -15.47 -15.79
N GLU A 147 33.34 -14.78 -14.67
CA GLU A 147 34.21 -13.69 -14.22
C GLU A 147 35.49 -14.20 -13.56
N GLU A 148 35.37 -15.29 -12.82
CA GLU A 148 36.47 -15.86 -12.06
C GLU A 148 37.13 -17.04 -12.78
N ARG A 149 38.42 -17.23 -12.48
CA ARG A 149 39.21 -18.35 -12.99
C ARG A 149 38.81 -19.70 -12.38
N PHE A 150 38.09 -19.69 -11.26
CA PHE A 150 37.67 -20.88 -10.55
C PHE A 150 36.16 -21.09 -10.66
N GLN A 151 35.75 -22.31 -11.02
CA GLN A 151 34.36 -22.68 -11.22
C GLN A 151 33.49 -22.43 -9.99
N HIS A 152 33.95 -22.84 -8.79
CA HIS A 152 33.16 -22.69 -7.56
C HIS A 152 32.85 -21.23 -7.23
N LEU A 153 33.75 -20.29 -7.55
CA LEU A 153 33.50 -18.85 -7.39
C LEU A 153 32.43 -18.36 -8.37
N ASN A 154 32.51 -18.79 -9.65
CA ASN A 154 31.48 -18.50 -10.64
C ASN A 154 30.10 -19.07 -10.25
N ILE A 155 30.05 -20.26 -9.63
CA ILE A 155 28.81 -20.83 -9.08
C ILE A 155 28.24 -19.90 -8.01
N GLN A 156 29.04 -19.50 -7.02
CA GLN A 156 28.59 -18.61 -5.94
C GLN A 156 28.09 -17.26 -6.47
N ILE A 157 28.80 -16.66 -7.42
CA ILE A 157 28.40 -15.39 -8.05
C ILE A 157 27.12 -15.58 -8.85
N ALA A 158 26.99 -16.67 -9.62
CA ALA A 158 25.79 -16.97 -10.38
C ALA A 158 24.56 -17.17 -9.49
N PHE A 159 24.69 -17.88 -8.37
CA PHE A 159 23.59 -18.03 -7.39
C PHE A 159 23.20 -16.70 -6.77
N LYS A 160 24.17 -15.85 -6.39
CA LYS A 160 23.90 -14.49 -5.89
C LYS A 160 23.14 -13.64 -6.92
N ARG A 161 23.56 -13.69 -8.19
CA ARG A 161 22.87 -13.00 -9.29
C ARG A 161 21.46 -13.51 -9.52
N LEU A 162 21.30 -14.83 -9.53
CA LEU A 162 19.99 -15.45 -9.70
C LEU A 162 19.04 -15.06 -8.56
N ALA A 163 19.51 -15.10 -7.31
CA ALA A 163 18.75 -14.65 -6.15
C ALA A 163 18.36 -13.17 -6.26
N ALA A 164 19.28 -12.30 -6.68
CA ALA A 164 19.00 -10.87 -6.87
C ALA A 164 17.94 -10.62 -7.96
N ILE A 165 18.01 -11.31 -9.10
CA ILE A 165 17.03 -11.17 -10.18
C ILE A 165 15.65 -11.69 -9.74
N LEU A 166 15.60 -12.83 -9.04
CA LEU A 166 14.36 -13.38 -8.52
C LEU A 166 13.73 -12.48 -7.45
N MET A 167 14.56 -11.91 -6.58
CA MET A 167 14.12 -10.92 -5.59
C MET A 167 13.55 -9.69 -6.27
N GLN A 168 14.26 -9.11 -7.24
CA GLN A 168 13.77 -7.95 -8.00
C GLN A 168 12.41 -8.23 -8.65
N ARG A 169 12.28 -9.38 -9.33
CA ARG A 169 11.01 -9.77 -9.96
C ARG A 169 9.86 -9.88 -8.97
N LYS A 170 10.09 -10.46 -7.78
CA LYS A 170 9.06 -10.52 -6.73
C LYS A 170 8.72 -9.13 -6.20
N VAL A 171 9.72 -8.27 -6.00
CA VAL A 171 9.51 -6.87 -5.57
C VAL A 171 8.67 -6.12 -6.61
N ASP A 172 8.97 -6.29 -7.89
CA ASP A 172 8.23 -5.66 -8.99
C ASP A 172 6.77 -6.15 -9.03
N GLU A 173 6.54 -7.46 -8.94
CA GLU A 173 5.19 -8.04 -8.90
C GLU A 173 4.36 -7.50 -7.74
N ILE A 174 4.96 -7.43 -6.55
CA ILE A 174 4.31 -6.87 -5.36
C ILE A 174 4.01 -5.38 -5.59
N SER A 175 4.99 -4.61 -6.06
CA SER A 175 4.84 -3.19 -6.36
C SER A 175 3.70 -2.92 -7.35
N GLU A 176 3.60 -3.74 -8.40
CA GLU A 176 2.53 -3.66 -9.39
C GLU A 176 1.15 -3.91 -8.77
N LYS A 177 1.00 -4.98 -7.96
CA LYS A 177 -0.25 -5.26 -7.23
C LYS A 177 -0.64 -4.12 -6.31
N PHE A 178 0.30 -3.57 -5.54
CA PHE A 178 0.03 -2.42 -4.68
C PHE A 178 -0.35 -1.17 -5.47
N SER A 179 0.28 -0.94 -6.62
CA SER A 179 -0.02 0.18 -7.50
C SER A 179 -1.42 0.05 -8.11
N SER A 180 -1.82 -1.15 -8.53
CA SER A 180 -3.18 -1.41 -9.03
C SER A 180 -4.22 -1.25 -7.93
N ASP A 181 -3.99 -1.82 -6.75
CA ASP A 181 -4.92 -1.75 -5.62
C ASP A 181 -5.12 -0.30 -5.16
N ARG A 182 -4.02 0.48 -5.10
CA ARG A 182 -4.09 1.91 -4.80
C ARG A 182 -4.90 2.67 -5.85
N LYS A 183 -4.68 2.40 -7.14
CA LYS A 183 -5.44 3.04 -8.22
C LYS A 183 -6.93 2.73 -8.13
N LEU A 184 -7.29 1.49 -7.79
CA LEU A 184 -8.68 1.08 -7.58
C LEU A 184 -9.33 1.82 -6.40
N GLN A 185 -8.62 1.97 -5.27
CA GLN A 185 -9.14 2.68 -4.10
C GLN A 185 -9.28 4.20 -4.32
N VAL A 186 -8.31 4.83 -4.98
CA VAL A 186 -8.33 6.28 -5.24
C VAL A 186 -9.33 6.64 -6.34
N GLY A 187 -9.59 5.71 -7.26
CA GLY A 187 -10.47 5.90 -8.39
C GLY A 187 -9.99 7.03 -9.31
N SER A 188 -10.94 7.69 -9.98
CA SER A 188 -10.67 8.80 -10.91
C SER A 188 -10.46 10.15 -10.19
N LYS A 189 -10.54 10.17 -8.85
CA LYS A 189 -10.64 11.39 -8.02
C LYS A 189 -11.84 12.26 -8.37
N ALA A 190 -12.83 11.75 -9.11
CA ALA A 190 -14.01 12.51 -9.50
C ALA A 190 -14.95 12.75 -8.31
N ARG A 191 -15.70 13.86 -8.37
CA ARG A 191 -16.68 14.26 -7.35
C ARG A 191 -17.84 13.27 -7.16
N ALA A 192 -18.04 12.37 -8.12
CA ALA A 192 -19.10 11.36 -8.10
C ALA A 192 -18.75 10.18 -7.17
N GLU A 193 -17.47 9.82 -7.06
CA GLU A 193 -16.97 8.63 -6.34
C GLU A 193 -16.76 8.89 -4.83
N LYS A 194 -17.42 9.91 -4.28
CA LYS A 194 -17.24 10.32 -2.88
C LYS A 194 -17.84 9.31 -1.91
N ILE A 195 -17.05 8.86 -0.94
CA ILE A 195 -17.52 8.02 0.16
C ILE A 195 -18.07 8.86 1.32
N ARG A 196 -17.50 10.06 1.55
CA ARG A 196 -17.93 10.97 2.61
C ARG A 196 -17.93 12.43 2.18
N THR A 197 -18.94 13.18 2.60
CA THR A 197 -19.00 14.65 2.45
C THR A 197 -18.97 15.33 3.82
N TYR A 198 -18.04 16.27 4.00
CA TYR A 198 -17.93 17.17 5.15
C TYR A 198 -18.51 18.52 4.75
N ASN A 199 -19.67 18.88 5.28
CA ASN A 199 -20.35 20.12 4.92
C ASN A 199 -20.32 21.08 6.11
N PHE A 200 -19.44 22.08 6.05
CA PHE A 200 -19.27 23.07 7.10
C PHE A 200 -20.43 24.10 7.16
N SER A 201 -21.13 24.33 6.05
CA SER A 201 -22.27 25.27 6.04
C SER A 201 -23.51 24.77 6.75
N THR A 202 -23.70 23.45 6.76
CA THR A 202 -24.83 22.78 7.43
C THR A 202 -24.37 21.98 8.65
N ASP A 203 -23.10 22.17 9.04
CA ASP A 203 -22.39 21.51 10.13
C ASP A 203 -22.71 20.01 10.27
N ARG A 204 -22.54 19.26 9.16
CA ARG A 204 -22.77 17.82 9.15
C ARG A 204 -21.75 17.06 8.29
N VAL A 205 -21.56 15.81 8.65
CA VAL A 205 -20.79 14.82 7.88
C VAL A 205 -21.75 13.75 7.37
N THR A 206 -21.66 13.42 6.08
CA THR A 206 -22.52 12.40 5.45
C THR A 206 -21.66 11.29 4.87
N ASP A 207 -21.85 10.06 5.34
CA ASP A 207 -21.28 8.87 4.71
C ASP A 207 -22.29 8.32 3.69
N HIS A 208 -21.94 8.34 2.41
CA HIS A 208 -22.86 8.01 1.30
C HIS A 208 -23.13 6.51 1.20
N ARG A 209 -22.30 5.67 1.82
CA ARG A 209 -22.46 4.21 1.81
C ARG A 209 -23.49 3.76 2.83
N LEU A 210 -23.48 4.40 4.00
CA LEU A 210 -24.46 4.17 5.06
C LEU A 210 -25.75 4.98 4.87
N HIS A 211 -25.74 5.99 4.00
CA HIS A 211 -26.73 7.07 3.98
C HIS A 211 -26.93 7.73 5.36
N LEU A 212 -25.88 7.73 6.19
CA LEU A 212 -25.90 8.25 7.55
C LEU A 212 -25.40 9.70 7.58
N GLN A 213 -26.11 10.55 8.31
CA GLN A 213 -25.71 11.93 8.58
C GLN A 213 -25.35 12.08 10.06
N VAL A 214 -24.14 12.57 10.33
CA VAL A 214 -23.62 12.85 11.66
C VAL A 214 -23.55 14.37 11.83
N PRO A 215 -24.20 14.95 12.85
CA PRO A 215 -24.09 16.38 13.13
C PRO A 215 -22.70 16.72 13.70
N GLY A 216 -22.26 17.97 13.53
CA GLY A 216 -21.02 18.48 14.11
C GLY A 216 -19.77 18.05 13.34
N VAL A 217 -19.35 18.85 12.36
CA VAL A 217 -18.12 18.58 11.60
C VAL A 217 -16.90 18.69 12.50
N ALA A 218 -16.85 19.73 13.35
CA ALA A 218 -15.72 19.94 14.24
C ALA A 218 -15.53 18.77 15.22
N GLU A 219 -16.62 18.22 15.73
CA GLU A 219 -16.60 17.04 16.59
C GLU A 219 -16.14 15.78 15.86
N PHE A 220 -16.67 15.55 14.67
CA PHE A 220 -16.24 14.42 13.84
C PHE A 220 -14.74 14.48 13.52
N MET A 221 -14.23 15.68 13.20
CA MET A 221 -12.83 15.93 12.87
C MET A 221 -11.89 15.82 14.09
N ARG A 222 -12.39 15.73 15.33
CA ARG A 222 -11.56 15.37 16.49
C ARG A 222 -11.08 13.92 16.45
N GLY A 223 -11.71 13.06 15.64
CA GLY A 223 -11.29 11.68 15.46
C GLY A 223 -11.48 10.81 16.71
N GLN A 224 -12.62 10.91 17.39
CA GLN A 224 -12.94 10.12 18.59
C GLN A 224 -14.20 9.25 18.34
N ASP A 225 -15.15 9.26 19.27
CA ASP A 225 -16.34 8.41 19.25
C ASP A 225 -17.18 8.55 17.97
N SER A 226 -17.40 9.78 17.48
CA SER A 226 -18.21 10.01 16.28
C SER A 226 -17.66 9.31 15.04
N LEU A 227 -16.34 9.33 14.85
CA LEU A 227 -15.68 8.61 13.76
C LEU A 227 -15.70 7.10 14.02
N HIS A 228 -15.45 6.68 15.27
CA HIS A 228 -15.48 5.28 15.66
C HIS A 228 -16.83 4.61 15.38
N ASN A 229 -17.93 5.28 15.74
CA ASN A 229 -19.28 4.76 15.56
C ASN A 229 -19.62 4.54 14.08
N VAL A 230 -19.20 5.46 13.20
CA VAL A 230 -19.37 5.31 11.75
C VAL A 230 -18.57 4.11 11.22
N LEU A 231 -17.31 3.98 11.66
CA LEU A 231 -16.45 2.86 11.27
C LEU A 231 -16.99 1.51 11.75
N GLN A 232 -17.52 1.45 12.98
CA GLN A 232 -18.14 0.25 13.50
C GLN A 232 -19.37 -0.14 12.68
N ARG A 233 -20.22 0.83 12.35
CA ARG A 233 -21.42 0.58 11.53
C ARG A 233 -21.09 0.07 10.13
N LEU A 234 -20.04 0.62 9.51
CA LEU A 234 -19.52 0.12 8.23
C LEU A 234 -19.02 -1.34 8.34
N ASN A 235 -18.37 -1.67 9.45
CA ASN A 235 -17.89 -3.02 9.69
C ASN A 235 -19.05 -4.03 9.90
N GLU A 236 -20.10 -3.63 10.61
CA GLU A 236 -21.31 -4.43 10.77
C GLU A 236 -21.98 -4.73 9.43
N LEU A 237 -22.22 -3.70 8.61
CA LEU A 237 -22.80 -3.90 7.28
C LEU A 237 -21.96 -4.81 6.41
N TYR A 238 -20.63 -4.63 6.41
CA TYR A 238 -19.73 -5.50 5.65
C TYR A 238 -19.84 -6.97 6.10
N LYS A 239 -19.95 -7.22 7.41
CA LYS A 239 -20.12 -8.58 7.95
C LYS A 239 -21.46 -9.17 7.53
N GLU A 240 -22.53 -8.38 7.58
CA GLU A 240 -23.87 -8.80 7.16
C GLU A 240 -23.90 -9.17 5.67
N GLU A 241 -23.34 -8.32 4.80
CA GLU A 241 -23.24 -8.58 3.36
C GLU A 241 -22.41 -9.83 3.07
N LYS A 242 -21.27 -9.98 3.73
CA LYS A 242 -20.40 -11.16 3.57
C LYS A 242 -21.09 -12.43 4.06
N LEU A 243 -21.84 -12.37 5.16
CA LEU A 243 -22.58 -13.51 5.68
C LEU A 243 -23.71 -13.92 4.74
N LYS A 244 -24.47 -12.95 4.21
CA LYS A 244 -25.50 -13.20 3.19
C LYS A 244 -24.92 -13.88 1.96
N TYR A 245 -23.80 -13.36 1.45
CA TYR A 245 -23.09 -13.96 0.32
C TYR A 245 -22.68 -15.42 0.58
N ILE A 246 -22.15 -15.70 1.77
CA ILE A 246 -21.79 -17.08 2.16
C ILE A 246 -23.03 -17.97 2.24
N ILE A 247 -24.13 -17.49 2.84
CA ILE A 247 -25.37 -18.26 2.94
C ILE A 247 -25.92 -18.58 1.54
N GLU A 248 -25.96 -17.59 0.64
CA GLU A 248 -26.47 -17.77 -0.72
C GLU A 248 -25.63 -18.75 -1.56
N HIS A 249 -24.33 -18.85 -1.30
CA HIS A 249 -23.41 -19.70 -2.09
C HIS A 249 -22.99 -21.01 -1.42
N CYS A 250 -23.11 -21.15 -0.10
CA CYS A 250 -22.86 -22.42 0.60
C CYS A 250 -24.12 -23.27 0.82
N VAL A 251 -25.33 -22.72 0.71
CA VAL A 251 -26.58 -23.49 0.90
C VAL A 251 -27.04 -24.19 -0.40
N LEU A 252 -26.25 -24.13 -1.48
CA LEU A 252 -26.54 -24.78 -2.76
C LEU A 252 -25.67 -26.02 -3.06
N GLU A 253 -24.91 -26.53 -2.10
CA GLU A 253 -24.26 -27.85 -2.14
C GLU A 253 -24.71 -28.71 -0.93
#